data_AF-A0AAW7ZBM6-F1
#
_entry.id   AF-A0AAW7ZBM6-F1
#
_cell.length_a   1.000
_cell.length_b   1.000
_cell.length_c   1.000
_cell.angle_alpha   90.00
_cell.angle_beta   90.00
_cell.angle_gamma   90.00
#
_symmetry.space_group_name_H-M   'P 1'
#
loop_
_entity.id
_entity.type
_entity.pdbx_description
1 polymer ?
#
loop_
_entity_poly.entity_id
_entity_poly.type
_entity_poly.pdbx_seq_one_letter_code
_entity_poly.pdbx_strand_id
1 'polypeptide(L)' 'MTKMIFENVLLYTTAKVYYKGRAKTIDKMVIDTGASHSIISTDVVEEIGINIEERDEIIVSVGIGGKQFSVTG' A
#
# COMPACT_ATOMS: atom_id res chain seq x y z
N MET A 1 -6.41 11.15 -16.25
CA MET A 1 -5.41 12.03 -15.62
C MET A 1 -5.43 11.76 -14.13
N THR A 2 -4.32 11.34 -13.55
CA THR A 2 -4.24 11.09 -12.09
C THR A 2 -4.21 12.43 -11.36
N LYS A 3 -5.09 12.63 -10.38
CA LYS A 3 -5.16 13.85 -9.58
C LYS A 3 -4.33 13.67 -8.31
N MET A 4 -3.37 14.56 -8.09
CA MET A 4 -2.64 14.65 -6.83
C MET A 4 -3.25 15.77 -5.97
N ILE A 5 -3.36 15.54 -4.67
CA ILE A 5 -4.00 16.44 -3.71
C ILE A 5 -3.03 16.67 -2.56
N PHE A 6 -2.67 17.92 -2.28
CA PHE A 6 -1.82 18.26 -1.14
C PHE A 6 -2.67 18.84 -0.01
N GLU A 7 -2.75 18.13 1.11
CA GLU A 7 -3.57 18.48 2.28
C GLU A 7 -2.84 18.05 3.56
N ASN A 8 -2.92 18.82 4.64
CA ASN A 8 -2.31 18.47 5.94
C ASN A 8 -0.84 18.03 5.86
N VAL A 9 -0.05 18.70 5.02
CA VAL A 9 1.40 18.43 4.80
C VAL A 9 1.67 17.08 4.12
N LEU A 10 0.65 16.41 3.59
CA LEU A 10 0.76 15.14 2.88
C LEU A 10 0.31 15.30 1.43
N LEU A 11 1.02 14.62 0.52
CA LEU A 11 0.66 14.52 -0.88
C LEU A 11 -0.07 13.21 -1.11
N TYR A 12 -1.31 13.31 -1.58
CA TYR A 12 -2.21 12.18 -1.79
C TYR A 12 -2.48 11.94 -3.27
N THR A 13 -2.79 10.69 -3.59
CA THR A 13 -3.33 10.28 -4.88
C THR A 13 -4.39 9.19 -4.72
N THR A 14 -5.06 8.88 -5.82
CA THR A 14 -5.91 7.70 -5.96
C THR A 14 -5.22 6.71 -6.89
N ALA A 15 -5.18 5.44 -6.52
CA ALA A 15 -4.67 4.37 -7.38
C ALA A 15 -5.71 3.25 -7.54
N LYS A 16 -5.69 2.58 -8.69
CA LYS A 16 -6.52 1.40 -8.93
C LYS A 16 -5.61 0.18 -9.01
N VAL A 17 -5.81 -0.75 -8.07
CA VAL A 17 -5.09 -2.01 -7.99
C VAL A 17 -5.90 -3.08 -8.71
N TYR A 18 -5.22 -3.93 -9.49
CA TYR A 18 -5.80 -5.05 -10.20
C TYR A 18 -5.13 -6.35 -9.74
N TYR A 19 -5.93 -7.36 -9.40
CA TYR A 19 -5.43 -8.65 -8.95
C TYR A 19 -6.38 -9.77 -9.36
N LYS A 20 -5.87 -10.79 -10.07
CA LYS A 20 -6.61 -11.98 -10.52
C LYS A 20 -8.00 -11.64 -11.12
N GLY A 21 -8.07 -10.60 -11.98
CA GLY A 21 -9.30 -10.16 -12.64
C GLY A 21 -10.24 -9.29 -11.78
N ARG A 22 -9.91 -9.09 -10.49
CA ARG A 22 -10.59 -8.15 -9.59
C ARG A 22 -9.86 -6.81 -9.59
N ALA A 23 -10.56 -5.74 -9.22
CA ALA A 23 -9.97 -4.43 -9.10
C ALA A 23 -10.55 -3.66 -7.92
N LYS A 24 -9.72 -2.82 -7.29
CA LYS A 24 -10.13 -1.90 -6.24
C LYS A 24 -9.46 -0.55 -6.42
N THR A 25 -10.26 0.51 -6.27
CA THR A 25 -9.76 1.87 -6.19
C THR A 25 -9.46 2.18 -4.72
N ILE A 26 -8.25 2.65 -4.45
CA ILE A 26 -7.79 3.08 -3.13
C ILE A 26 -7.58 4.58 -3.19
N ASP A 27 -8.40 5.29 -2.43
CA ASP A 27 -8.34 6.75 -2.31
C ASP A 27 -7.41 7.19 -1.18
N LYS A 28 -6.88 8.41 -1.28
CA LYS A 28 -6.01 9.04 -0.27
C LYS A 28 -4.75 8.22 0.05
N MET A 29 -4.14 7.61 -0.96
CA MET A 29 -2.81 7.01 -0.82
C MET A 29 -1.76 8.10 -0.68
N VAL A 30 -0.90 8.01 0.32
CA VAL A 30 0.23 8.93 0.51
C VAL A 30 1.31 8.64 -0.53
N ILE A 31 1.82 9.70 -1.16
CA ILE A 31 3.02 9.66 -2.00
C ILE A 31 4.22 9.86 -1.09
N ASP A 32 4.96 8.79 -0.82
CA ASP A 32 6.18 8.80 -0.02
C ASP A 32 7.40 8.47 -0.90
N THR A 33 8.18 9.50 -1.25
CA THR A 33 9.41 9.32 -2.04
C THR A 33 10.59 8.80 -1.22
N GLY A 34 10.47 8.76 0.11
CA GLY A 34 11.47 8.21 1.02
C GLY A 34 11.34 6.70 1.25
N ALA A 35 10.19 6.11 0.86
CA ALA A 35 9.97 4.68 0.96
C ALA A 35 10.63 3.92 -0.21
N SER A 36 11.37 2.86 0.09
CA SER A 36 11.97 1.99 -0.93
C SER A 36 10.93 1.13 -1.67
N HIS A 37 9.78 0.89 -1.03
CA HIS A 37 8.68 0.08 -1.53
C HIS A 37 7.34 0.75 -1.16
N SER A 38 6.30 0.49 -1.96
CA SER A 38 4.94 0.89 -1.61
C SER A 38 4.34 -0.11 -0.61
N ILE A 39 3.71 0.41 0.44
CA ILE A 39 3.00 -0.40 1.44
C ILE A 39 1.50 -0.13 1.29
N ILE A 40 0.72 -1.20 1.19
CA ILE A 40 -0.75 -1.14 1.16
C ILE A 40 -1.27 -1.95 2.35
N SER A 41 -2.27 -1.43 3.06
CA SER A 41 -2.92 -2.15 4.15
C SER A 41 -3.52 -3.47 3.66
N THR A 42 -3.28 -4.56 4.40
CA THR A 42 -3.82 -5.90 4.13
C THR A 42 -5.33 -5.88 4.07
N ASP A 43 -5.99 -5.23 5.03
CA ASP A 43 -7.44 -5.12 5.12
C ASP A 43 -8.05 -4.52 3.85
N VAL A 44 -7.34 -3.59 3.21
CA VAL A 44 -7.80 -2.95 1.96
C VAL A 44 -7.73 -3.94 0.78
N VAL A 45 -6.72 -4.79 0.72
CA VAL A 45 -6.47 -5.68 -0.43
C VAL A 45 -7.11 -7.07 -0.29
N GLU A 46 -7.48 -7.47 0.92
CA GLU A 46 -8.25 -8.70 1.19
C GLU A 46 -9.59 -8.72 0.43
N GLU A 47 -10.24 -7.57 0.27
CA GLU A 47 -11.49 -7.43 -0.49
C GLU A 47 -11.35 -7.83 -1.98
N ILE A 48 -10.14 -7.73 -2.55
CA ILE A 48 -9.84 -8.20 -3.91
C ILE A 48 -9.14 -9.56 -3.94
N GLY A 49 -9.10 -10.25 -2.80
CA GLY A 49 -8.60 -11.62 -2.67
C GLY A 49 -7.07 -11.72 -2.55
N ILE A 50 -6.37 -10.63 -2.24
CA ILE A 50 -4.96 -10.68 -1.83
C ILE A 50 -4.95 -11.01 -0.34
N ASN A 51 -4.47 -12.19 0.01
CA ASN A 51 -4.31 -12.65 1.39
C ASN A 51 -2.87 -13.04 1.62
N ILE A 52 -2.47 -13.14 2.89
CA ILE A 52 -1.16 -13.68 3.25
C ILE A 52 -1.15 -15.18 2.93
N GLU A 53 -0.20 -15.62 2.12
CA GLU A 53 -0.01 -17.04 1.75
C GLU A 53 1.22 -17.62 2.49
N GLU A 54 1.29 -18.95 2.64
CA GLU A 54 2.37 -19.63 3.38
C GLU A 54 3.78 -19.36 2.83
N ARG A 55 3.87 -18.91 1.57
CA ARG A 55 5.12 -18.66 0.87
C ARG A 55 5.54 -17.19 0.89
N ASP A 56 4.74 -16.32 1.49
CA ASP A 56 5.07 -14.91 1.56
C ASP A 56 6.26 -14.68 2.50
N GLU A 57 7.14 -13.78 2.08
CA GLU A 57 8.28 -13.35 2.89
C GLU A 57 7.86 -12.24 3.86
N ILE A 58 8.27 -12.35 5.12
CA ILE A 58 8.08 -11.29 6.11
C ILE A 58 9.21 -10.27 5.96
N ILE A 59 8.84 -9.04 5.62
CA ILE A 59 9.75 -7.90 5.52
C ILE A 59 9.59 -7.00 6.74
N VAL A 60 10.70 -6.71 7.41
CA VAL A 60 10.76 -5.75 8.52
C VAL A 60 11.32 -4.42 8.01
N SER A 61 10.49 -3.38 8.05
CA SER A 61 10.89 -2.00 7.76
C SER A 61 11.13 -1.24 9.05
N VAL A 62 12.18 -0.42 9.12
CA VAL A 62 12.50 0.39 10.32
C VAL A 62 12.55 1.86 9.93
N GLY A 63 11.75 2.68 10.61
CA GLY A 63 11.71 4.12 10.41
C GLY A 63 11.62 4.89 11.74
N ILE A 64 11.37 6.19 11.66
CA ILE A 64 11.24 7.08 12.84
C ILE A 64 10.12 6.59 13.78
N GLY A 65 9.06 5.98 13.23
CA GLY A 65 7.96 5.40 14.00
C GLY A 65 8.24 4.01 14.60
N GLY A 66 9.45 3.46 14.42
CA GLY A 66 9.82 2.13 14.90
C GLY A 66 9.80 1.05 13.81
N LYS A 67 9.60 -0.20 14.24
CA LYS A 67 9.58 -1.38 13.35
C LYS A 67 8.17 -1.63 12.81
N GLN A 68 8.07 -1.90 11.52
CA GLN A 68 6.84 -2.32 10.87
C GLN A 68 7.05 -3.65 10.14
N PHE A 69 6.06 -4.52 10.24
CA PHE A 69 6.05 -5.83 9.58
C PHE A 69 5.12 -5.75 8.38
N SER A 70 5.61 -6.23 7.25
CA SER A 70 4.89 -6.34 5.98
C SER A 70 5.16 -7.70 5.38
N VAL A 71 4.31 -8.14 4.47
CA VAL A 71 4.52 -9.36 3.69
C VAL A 71 4.68 -9.03 2.22
N THR A 72 5.47 -9.83 1.52
CA THR A 72 5.59 -9.78 0.06
C THR A 72 5.44 -11.19 -0.50
N GLY A 73 4.71 -11.32 -1.61
CA GLY A 73 4.54 -12.57 -2.36
C GLY A 73 5.02 -12.44 -3.80
#